data_AF-A0A926A3U5-F1
#
_entry.id   AF-A0A926A3U5-F1
#
_cell.length_a   1.000
_cell.length_b   1.000
_cell.length_c   1.000
_cell.angle_alpha   90.00
_cell.angle_beta   90.00
_cell.angle_gamma   90.00
#
_symmetry.space_group_name_H-M   'P 1'
#
loop_
_entity.id
_entity.type
_entity.pdbx_description
1 polymer ?
#
loop_
_entity_poly.entity_id
_entity_poly.type
_entity_poly.pdbx_seq_one_letter_code
_entity_poly.pdbx_strand_id
1 'polypeptide(L)' 'VLNRGGREPETIEAPAAGTGYSHELREVTDLVAAGATESAVLPLADTVAVQDVMDEVARQLGMTVQEGPAEL' A
#
# COMPACT_ATOMS: atom_id res chain seq x y z
N VAL A 1 9.41 20.39 8.27
CA VAL A 1 10.14 20.63 9.54
C VAL A 1 9.52 19.75 10.61
N LEU A 2 10.32 18.94 11.28
CA LEU A 2 9.93 18.02 12.33
C LEU A 2 10.30 18.63 13.70
N ASN A 3 9.32 18.75 14.59
CA ASN A 3 9.52 19.24 15.95
C ASN A 3 9.37 18.09 16.94
N ARG A 4 10.40 17.85 17.76
CA ARG A 4 10.41 16.83 18.82
C ARG A 4 10.78 17.51 20.14
N GLY A 5 10.06 17.20 21.22
CA GLY A 5 10.29 17.83 22.52
C GLY A 5 11.75 17.73 22.99
N GLY A 6 12.32 18.84 23.45
CA GLY A 6 13.71 18.90 23.91
C GLY A 6 14.77 18.82 22.81
N ARG A 7 14.38 18.95 21.54
CA ARG A 7 15.31 19.02 20.40
C ARG A 7 15.03 20.27 19.59
N GLU A 8 16.09 20.81 18.99
CA GLU A 8 15.96 21.87 17.99
C GLU A 8 15.14 21.37 16.79
N PRO A 9 14.35 22.25 16.14
CA PRO A 9 13.59 21.91 14.93
C PRO A 9 14.49 21.34 13.83
N GLU A 10 14.05 20.24 13.21
CA GLU A 10 14.77 19.56 12.14
C GLU A 10 14.09 19.84 10.80
N THR A 11 14.81 20.47 9.86
CA THR A 11 14.31 20.62 8.48
C THR A 11 14.65 19.38 7.67
N ILE A 12 13.61 18.69 7.18
CA ILE A 12 13.73 17.55 6.26
C ILE A 12 13.31 18.05 4.88
N GLU A 13 14.25 18.02 3.93
CA GLU A 13 13.95 18.25 2.51
C GLU A 13 13.67 16.91 1.83
N ALA A 14 12.44 16.72 1.38
CA ALA A 14 11.98 15.51 0.69
C ALA A 14 11.16 15.91 -0.55
N PRO A 15 11.81 16.31 -1.66
CA PRO A 15 11.10 16.62 -2.88
C PRO A 15 10.39 15.36 -3.41
N ALA A 16 9.22 15.55 -4.02
CA ALA A 16 8.49 14.43 -4.62
C ALA A 16 9.32 13.82 -5.76
N ALA A 17 9.52 12.50 -5.73
CA ALA A 17 10.23 11.78 -6.79
C ALA A 17 9.38 11.63 -8.07
N GLY A 18 8.07 11.81 -7.95
CA GLY A 18 7.10 11.72 -9.02
C GLY A 18 5.70 12.10 -8.51
N THR A 19 4.68 11.78 -9.29
CA THR A 19 3.26 11.99 -8.94
C THR A 19 2.51 10.66 -8.91
N GLY A 20 1.37 10.64 -8.22
CA GLY A 20 0.51 9.44 -8.14
C GLY A 20 1.29 8.21 -7.69
N TYR A 21 1.17 7.12 -8.45
CA TYR A 21 1.73 5.81 -8.13
C TYR A 21 3.22 5.64 -8.50
N SER A 22 3.99 6.73 -8.52
CA SER A 22 5.38 6.70 -9.03
C SER A 22 6.29 5.73 -8.27
N HIS A 23 6.08 5.54 -6.97
CA HIS A 23 6.88 4.65 -6.15
C HIS A 23 6.45 3.18 -6.32
N GLU A 24 5.14 2.92 -6.36
CA GLU A 24 4.57 1.60 -6.55
C GLU A 24 4.89 1.04 -7.93
N LEU A 25 4.78 1.86 -8.98
CA LEU A 25 5.14 1.47 -10.34
C LEU A 25 6.62 1.14 -10.47
N ARG A 26 7.49 1.92 -9.80
CA ARG A 26 8.93 1.64 -9.78
C ARG A 26 9.22 0.30 -9.11
N GLU A 27 8.68 0.07 -7.92
CA GLU A 27 8.86 -1.17 -7.16
C GLU A 27 8.40 -2.39 -7.99
N VAL A 28 7.19 -2.36 -8.55
CA VAL A 28 6.66 -3.46 -9.35
C VAL A 28 7.50 -3.70 -10.61
N THR A 29 7.95 -2.64 -11.27
CA THR A 29 8.83 -2.75 -12.45
C THR A 29 10.14 -3.45 -12.09
N ASP A 30 10.78 -3.04 -10.99
CA ASP A 30 12.05 -3.60 -10.53
C ASP A 30 11.89 -5.08 -10.13
N LEU A 31 10.80 -5.43 -9.43
CA LEU A 31 10.48 -6.81 -9.04
C LEU A 31 10.19 -7.72 -10.23
N VAL A 32 9.39 -7.26 -11.19
CA VAL A 32 9.07 -8.03 -12.40
C VAL A 32 10.33 -8.25 -13.24
N ALA A 33 11.18 -7.23 -13.38
CA ALA A 33 12.47 -7.38 -14.07
C ALA A 33 13.40 -8.39 -13.38
N ALA A 34 13.32 -8.50 -12.04
CA ALA A 34 14.05 -9.48 -11.25
C ALA A 34 13.39 -10.88 -11.23
N GLY A 35 12.22 -11.06 -11.84
CA GLY A 35 11.48 -12.33 -11.83
C GLY A 35 10.83 -12.67 -10.49
N ALA A 36 10.65 -11.69 -9.61
CA ALA A 36 9.94 -11.87 -8.36
C ALA A 36 8.42 -11.97 -8.59
N THR A 37 7.74 -12.76 -7.76
CA THR A 37 6.29 -12.97 -7.84
C THR A 37 5.50 -12.17 -6.80
N GLU A 38 6.17 -11.55 -5.85
CA GLU A 38 5.56 -10.69 -4.81
C GLU A 38 6.57 -9.65 -4.29
N SER A 39 6.07 -8.62 -3.60
CA SER A 39 6.91 -7.62 -2.94
C SER A 39 7.24 -8.04 -1.51
N ALA A 40 8.47 -7.79 -1.06
CA ALA A 40 8.84 -7.94 0.35
C ALA A 40 8.28 -6.81 1.23
N VAL A 41 7.94 -5.66 0.64
CA VAL A 41 7.32 -4.53 1.33
C VAL A 41 5.81 -4.75 1.49
N LEU A 42 5.17 -5.33 0.47
CA LEU A 42 3.76 -5.70 0.49
C LEU A 42 3.58 -7.14 -0.02
N PRO A 43 3.75 -8.15 0.84
CA PRO A 43 3.51 -9.55 0.50
C PRO A 43 2.04 -9.80 0.14
N LEU A 44 1.78 -10.87 -0.62
CA LEU A 44 0.40 -11.22 -1.00
C LEU A 44 -0.48 -11.51 0.23
N ALA A 45 0.10 -12.14 1.26
CA ALA A 45 -0.62 -12.46 2.50
C ALA A 45 -1.15 -11.20 3.21
N ASP A 46 -0.41 -10.09 3.15
CA ASP A 46 -0.84 -8.82 3.77
C ASP A 46 -2.02 -8.20 3.03
N THR A 47 -2.11 -8.39 1.70
CA THR A 47 -3.28 -7.99 0.92
C THR A 47 -4.52 -8.76 1.37
N VAL A 48 -4.40 -10.08 1.53
CA VAL A 48 -5.50 -10.93 2.02
C VAL A 48 -5.91 -10.52 3.45
N ALA A 49 -4.94 -10.26 4.33
CA ALA A 49 -5.24 -9.82 5.69
C ALA A 49 -6.04 -8.51 5.73
N VAL A 50 -5.73 -7.55 4.84
CA VAL A 50 -6.54 -6.33 4.70
C VAL A 50 -7.94 -6.66 4.18
N GLN A 51 -8.07 -7.54 3.19
CA GLN A 51 -9.36 -7.97 2.67
C GLN A 51 -10.22 -8.64 3.75
N ASP A 52 -9.65 -9.48 4.59
CA ASP A 52 -10.35 -10.12 5.73
C ASP A 52 -10.91 -9.08 6.70
N VAL A 53 -10.12 -8.05 7.02
CA VAL A 53 -10.57 -6.94 7.89
C VAL A 53 -11.72 -6.17 7.23
N MET A 54 -11.62 -5.88 5.93
CA MET A 54 -12.68 -5.18 5.21
C MET A 54 -13.97 -6.01 5.13
N ASP A 55 -13.87 -7.32 4.93
CA ASP A 55 -15.01 -8.24 4.92
C ASP A 55 -15.72 -8.25 6.27
N GLU A 56 -14.96 -8.32 7.37
CA GLU A 56 -15.52 -8.26 8.71
C GLU A 56 -16.26 -6.94 8.97
N VAL A 57 -15.71 -5.81 8.50
CA VAL A 57 -16.40 -4.50 8.57
C VAL A 57 -17.69 -4.52 7.75
N ALA A 58 -17.67 -5.07 6.53
CA ALA A 58 -18.86 -5.18 5.70
C ALA A 58 -19.96 -6.02 6.38
N ARG A 59 -19.57 -7.16 6.99
CA ARG A 59 -20.47 -8.04 7.74
C ARG A 59 -21.12 -7.32 8.92
N GLN A 60 -20.36 -6.55 9.70
CA GLN A 60 -20.88 -5.77 10.83
C GLN A 60 -21.87 -4.69 10.39
N LEU A 61 -21.68 -4.12 9.20
CA LEU A 61 -22.59 -3.13 8.60
C LEU A 61 -23.82 -3.76 7.92
N GLY A 62 -23.94 -5.10 7.91
CA GLY A 62 -25.00 -5.80 7.19
C GLY A 62 -24.89 -5.68 5.67
N MET A 63 -23.70 -5.33 5.16
CA MET A 63 -23.40 -5.29 3.74
C MET A 63 -23.11 -6.70 3.23
N THR A 64 -23.54 -6.99 2.01
CA THR A 64 -23.13 -8.20 1.28
C THR A 64 -22.23 -7.78 0.14
N VAL A 65 -20.98 -8.23 0.17
CA VAL A 65 -20.03 -8.00 -0.92
C VAL A 65 -20.52 -8.81 -2.14
N GLN A 66 -20.55 -8.17 -3.30
CA GLN A 66 -20.87 -8.81 -4.58
C GLN A 66 -19.62 -8.74 -5.44
N GLU A 67 -19.02 -9.88 -5.73
CA GLU A 67 -17.92 -9.93 -6.68
C GLU A 67 -18.48 -9.80 -8.10
N GLY A 68 -17.88 -8.90 -8.88
CA GLY A 68 -18.16 -8.80 -10.30
C GLY A 68 -17.49 -9.94 -11.08
N PRO A 69 -17.89 -10.17 -12.34
CA PRO A 69 -17.19 -11.12 -13.18
C PRO A 69 -15.72 -10.69 -13.34
N ALA A 70 -14.80 -11.65 -13.20
CA ALA A 70 -13.36 -11.45 -13.43
C ALA A 70 -13.04 -11.45 -14.94
N GLU A 71 -13.82 -10.72 -15.73
CA GLU A 71 -13.51 -10.49 -17.14
C GLU A 71 -12.44 -9.38 -17.23
N LEU A 72 -11.22 -9.79 -17.58
CA LEU A 72 -10.10 -8.91 -17.90
C LEU A 72 -9.89 -8.85 -19.42
#